data_AF-A0A1C5X4L0-F1
#
_entry.id   AF-A0A1C5X4L0-F1
#
_cell.length_a   1.000
_cell.length_b   1.000
_cell.length_c   1.000
_cell.angle_alpha   90.00
_cell.angle_beta   90.00
_cell.angle_gamma   90.00
#
_symmetry.space_group_name_H-M   'P 1'
#
loop_
_entity.id
_entity.type
_entity.pdbx_description
1 polymer ?
#
loop_
_entity_poly.entity_id
_entity_poly.type
_entity_poly.pdbx_seq_one_letter_code
_entity_poly.pdbx_strand_id
1 'polypeptide(L)'
;MKDFLLWLFTAEHIFTLVTVILSGLISWAISAEYFKKSNRDALRANVLYPIKRLLSESRSWKNYNNLVEISKGYSAKYLKPSEQEILDTLLLSYKNVCNYDYDFVCAESLYSYFCYTLKQNGIDPKPVPIYVDDEIVDCEVPDGMMYMNDDLAKIINIHPPEYELEECLTGILTLFDSYCKQYYTDKKISYFSDMPMKDVLKKTRIKNEWNKMFASYKESEDNFMKLKAFTK
;
A
#
# COMPACT_ATOMS: atom_id res chain seq x y z
N MET A 1 -21.64 -31.76 -58.05
CA MET A 1 -20.61 -30.99 -57.31
C MET A 1 -19.58 -30.37 -58.26
N LYS A 2 -18.99 -31.15 -59.19
CA LYS A 2 -18.14 -30.61 -60.27
C LYS A 2 -18.84 -29.56 -61.14
N ASP A 3 -20.07 -29.83 -61.58
CA ASP A 3 -20.81 -28.92 -62.47
C ASP A 3 -21.17 -27.59 -61.78
N PHE A 4 -21.46 -27.64 -60.48
CA PHE A 4 -21.69 -26.44 -59.66
C PHE A 4 -20.42 -25.61 -59.50
N LEU A 5 -19.26 -26.23 -59.27
CA LEU A 5 -17.99 -25.50 -59.18
C LEU A 5 -17.60 -24.91 -60.53
N LEU A 6 -17.79 -25.65 -61.64
CA LEU A 6 -17.58 -25.12 -63.00
C LEU A 6 -18.48 -23.93 -63.30
N TRP A 7 -19.75 -23.99 -62.89
CA TRP A 7 -20.69 -22.87 -63.00
C TRP A 7 -20.28 -21.69 -62.10
N LEU A 8 -19.87 -21.94 -60.86
CA LEU A 8 -19.46 -20.90 -59.91
C LEU A 8 -18.17 -20.16 -60.34
N PHE A 9 -17.28 -20.84 -61.05
CA PHE A 9 -16.01 -20.28 -61.53
C PHE A 9 -16.06 -19.74 -62.97
N THR A 10 -17.24 -19.51 -63.54
CA THR A 10 -17.35 -18.70 -64.77
C THR A 10 -16.99 -17.24 -64.48
N ALA A 11 -16.56 -16.49 -65.50
CA ALA A 11 -16.09 -15.11 -65.34
C ALA A 11 -17.12 -14.16 -64.66
N GLU A 12 -18.43 -14.40 -64.86
CA GLU A 12 -19.51 -13.59 -64.27
C GLU A 12 -19.80 -13.97 -62.81
N HIS A 13 -19.80 -15.27 -62.50
CA HIS A 13 -20.14 -15.77 -61.16
C HIS A 13 -18.94 -15.67 -60.20
N ILE A 14 -17.70 -15.79 -60.70
CA ILE A 14 -16.49 -15.62 -59.89
C ILE A 14 -16.34 -14.18 -59.40
N PHE A 15 -16.69 -13.18 -60.22
CA PHE A 15 -16.67 -11.78 -59.80
C PHE A 15 -17.67 -11.51 -58.68
N THR A 16 -18.89 -12.04 -58.80
CA THR A 16 -19.93 -11.94 -57.76
C THR A 16 -19.51 -12.64 -56.47
N LEU A 17 -18.91 -13.83 -56.57
CA LEU A 17 -18.39 -14.55 -55.42
C LEU A 17 -17.28 -13.75 -54.70
N VAL A 18 -16.34 -13.19 -55.46
CA VAL A 18 -15.25 -12.37 -54.92
C VAL A 18 -15.78 -11.12 -54.22
N THR A 19 -16.77 -10.42 -54.80
CA THR A 19 -17.35 -9.21 -54.18
C THR A 19 -18.12 -9.53 -52.90
N VAL A 20 -18.87 -10.63 -52.85
CA VAL A 20 -19.55 -11.10 -51.62
C VAL A 20 -18.54 -11.46 -50.53
N ILE A 21 -17.48 -12.19 -50.85
CA ILE A 21 -16.42 -12.51 -49.89
C ILE A 21 -15.71 -11.24 -49.41
N LEU A 22 -15.34 -10.34 -50.32
CA LEU A 22 -14.63 -9.10 -49.99
C LEU A 22 -15.48 -8.19 -49.11
N SER A 23 -16.76 -8.03 -49.42
CA SER A 23 -17.71 -7.26 -48.59
C SER A 23 -17.86 -7.86 -47.20
N GLY A 24 -17.96 -9.20 -47.09
CA GLY A 24 -17.99 -9.90 -45.81
C GLY A 24 -16.72 -9.66 -44.97
N LEU A 25 -15.54 -9.73 -45.60
CA LEU A 25 -14.27 -9.45 -44.93
C LEU A 25 -14.14 -8.00 -44.48
N ILE A 26 -14.59 -7.04 -45.30
CA ILE A 26 -14.60 -5.61 -44.95
C ILE A 26 -15.55 -5.36 -43.77
N SER A 27 -16.77 -5.90 -43.82
CA SER A 27 -17.74 -5.78 -42.71
C SER A 27 -17.22 -6.41 -41.43
N TRP A 28 -16.53 -7.55 -41.52
CA TRP A 28 -15.88 -8.19 -40.38
C TRP A 28 -14.75 -7.32 -39.82
N ALA A 29 -13.88 -6.77 -40.66
CA ALA A 29 -12.78 -5.90 -40.23
C ALA A 29 -13.29 -4.63 -39.51
N ILE A 30 -14.32 -3.98 -40.06
CA ILE A 30 -14.96 -2.82 -39.43
C ILE A 30 -15.56 -3.19 -38.07
N SER A 31 -16.26 -4.33 -38.00
CA SER A 31 -16.87 -4.81 -36.76
C SER A 31 -15.81 -5.11 -35.71
N ALA A 32 -14.73 -5.78 -36.08
CA ALA A 32 -13.63 -6.11 -35.18
C ALA A 32 -12.98 -4.85 -34.59
N GLU A 33 -12.72 -3.84 -35.42
CA GLU A 33 -12.15 -2.57 -34.93
C GLU A 33 -13.14 -1.81 -34.03
N TYR A 34 -14.43 -1.82 -34.38
CA TYR A 34 -15.48 -1.24 -33.54
C TYR A 34 -15.56 -1.91 -32.16
N PHE A 35 -15.59 -3.24 -32.11
CA PHE A 35 -15.61 -3.99 -30.84
C PHE A 35 -14.35 -3.76 -30.03
N LYS A 36 -13.18 -3.72 -30.67
CA LYS A 36 -11.91 -3.41 -30.00
C LYS A 36 -11.96 -2.04 -29.34
N LYS A 37 -12.45 -1.01 -30.05
CA LYS A 37 -12.62 0.34 -29.49
C LYS A 37 -13.63 0.35 -28.33
N SER A 38 -14.79 -0.26 -28.52
CA SER A 38 -15.84 -0.36 -27.49
C SER A 38 -15.34 -1.07 -26.22
N ASN A 39 -14.61 -2.17 -26.36
CA ASN A 39 -14.00 -2.90 -25.25
C ASN A 39 -12.99 -2.04 -24.47
N ARG A 40 -12.18 -1.25 -25.18
CA ARG A 40 -11.23 -0.32 -24.55
C ARG A 40 -11.93 0.85 -23.85
N ASP A 41 -13.03 1.35 -24.40
CA ASP A 41 -13.84 2.38 -23.74
C ASP A 41 -14.53 1.84 -22.48
N ALA A 42 -15.04 0.60 -22.51
CA ALA A 42 -15.58 -0.09 -21.34
C ALA A 42 -14.50 -0.29 -20.26
N LEU A 43 -13.28 -0.69 -20.62
CA LEU A 43 -12.15 -0.78 -19.69
C LEU A 43 -11.87 0.57 -19.01
N ARG A 44 -11.82 1.65 -19.78
CA ARG A 44 -11.59 3.00 -19.24
C ARG A 44 -12.68 3.39 -18.24
N ALA A 45 -13.94 3.24 -18.64
CA ALA A 45 -15.09 3.66 -17.85
C ALA A 45 -15.28 2.83 -16.57
N ASN A 46 -15.05 1.52 -16.65
CA ASN A 46 -15.40 0.60 -15.55
C ASN A 46 -14.22 0.24 -14.65
N VAL A 47 -12.98 0.41 -15.12
CA VAL A 47 -11.77 0.00 -14.36
C VAL A 47 -10.85 1.18 -14.12
N LEU A 48 -10.34 1.80 -15.19
CA LEU A 48 -9.23 2.74 -15.06
C LEU A 48 -9.63 4.07 -14.41
N TYR A 49 -10.74 4.69 -14.83
CA TYR A 49 -11.20 5.94 -14.23
C TYR A 49 -11.72 5.78 -12.80
N PRO A 50 -12.48 4.71 -12.45
CA PRO A 50 -12.84 4.45 -11.07
C PRO A 50 -11.63 4.27 -10.15
N ILE A 51 -10.61 3.51 -10.58
CA ILE A 51 -9.35 3.38 -9.83
C ILE A 51 -8.68 4.74 -9.67
N LYS A 52 -8.51 5.49 -10.76
CA LYS A 52 -7.92 6.84 -10.72
C LYS A 52 -8.64 7.76 -9.73
N ARG A 53 -9.97 7.69 -9.66
CA ARG A 53 -10.77 8.46 -8.71
C ARG A 53 -10.47 8.02 -7.27
N LEU A 54 -10.48 6.71 -6.99
CA LEU A 54 -10.18 6.19 -5.65
C LEU A 54 -8.76 6.53 -5.18
N LEU A 55 -7.78 6.57 -6.09
CA LEU A 55 -6.41 6.97 -5.76
C LEU A 55 -6.29 8.44 -5.34
N SER A 56 -7.24 9.30 -5.75
CA SER A 56 -7.29 10.70 -5.31
C SER A 56 -7.90 10.89 -3.91
N GLU A 57 -8.47 9.84 -3.33
CA GLU A 57 -9.03 9.84 -1.98
C GLU A 57 -7.99 9.42 -0.93
N SER A 58 -8.30 9.64 0.34
CA SER A 58 -7.49 9.17 1.46
C SER A 58 -7.31 7.64 1.41
N ARG A 59 -6.09 7.19 1.67
CA ARG A 59 -5.76 5.77 1.70
C ARG A 59 -6.44 5.09 2.89
N SER A 60 -7.04 3.93 2.63
CA SER A 60 -7.67 3.13 3.67
C SER A 60 -7.86 1.68 3.22
N TRP A 61 -8.04 0.76 4.16
CA TRP A 61 -8.46 -0.62 3.87
C TRP A 61 -9.76 -0.70 3.07
N LYS A 62 -10.71 0.20 3.36
CA LYS A 62 -11.96 0.29 2.60
C LYS A 62 -11.69 0.60 1.13
N ASN A 63 -10.84 1.60 0.87
CA ASN A 63 -10.50 1.98 -0.49
C ASN A 63 -9.64 0.92 -1.19
N TYR A 64 -8.76 0.23 -0.47
CA TYR A 64 -8.06 -0.95 -1.00
C TYR A 64 -9.04 -2.03 -1.48
N ASN A 65 -10.03 -2.39 -0.66
CA ASN A 65 -11.03 -3.40 -1.03
C ASN A 65 -11.82 -2.96 -2.28
N ASN A 66 -12.22 -1.69 -2.36
CA ASN A 66 -12.89 -1.15 -3.54
C ASN A 66 -12.00 -1.25 -4.80
N LEU A 67 -10.70 -0.95 -4.69
CA LEU A 67 -9.75 -1.09 -5.79
C LEU A 67 -9.64 -2.55 -6.28
N VAL A 68 -9.62 -3.52 -5.35
CA VAL A 68 -9.59 -4.96 -5.66
C VAL A 68 -10.89 -5.42 -6.32
N GLU A 69 -12.04 -4.91 -5.90
CA GLU A 69 -13.33 -5.24 -6.53
C GLU A 69 -13.38 -4.73 -7.97
N ILE A 70 -12.95 -3.48 -8.20
CA ILE A 70 -12.90 -2.88 -9.53
C ILE A 70 -11.93 -3.65 -10.45
N SER A 71 -10.76 -4.05 -9.95
CA SER A 71 -9.77 -4.79 -10.75
C SER A 71 -10.24 -6.18 -11.17
N LYS A 72 -11.20 -6.77 -10.45
CA LYS A 72 -11.84 -8.05 -10.78
C LYS A 72 -13.08 -7.90 -11.67
N GLY A 73 -13.49 -6.68 -11.98
CA GLY A 73 -14.65 -6.43 -12.84
C GLY A 73 -14.48 -6.99 -14.25
N TYR A 74 -15.59 -7.34 -14.91
CA TYR A 74 -15.58 -7.99 -16.23
C TYR A 74 -14.74 -7.25 -17.28
N SER A 75 -14.75 -5.91 -17.27
CA SER A 75 -14.00 -5.09 -18.23
C SER A 75 -12.48 -5.16 -18.03
N ALA A 76 -11.98 -5.65 -16.89
CA ALA A 76 -10.55 -5.81 -16.62
C ALA A 76 -9.88 -6.81 -17.55
N LYS A 77 -10.63 -7.78 -18.10
CA LYS A 77 -10.11 -8.74 -19.09
C LYS A 77 -9.57 -8.08 -20.38
N TYR A 78 -9.88 -6.80 -20.61
CA TYR A 78 -9.40 -6.03 -21.74
C TYR A 78 -8.08 -5.29 -21.47
N LEU A 79 -7.51 -5.45 -20.27
CA LEU A 79 -6.14 -5.02 -19.96
C LEU A 79 -5.15 -5.82 -20.83
N LYS A 80 -4.13 -5.14 -21.34
CA LYS A 80 -2.97 -5.82 -21.91
C LYS A 80 -2.15 -6.41 -20.77
N PRO A 81 -1.34 -7.46 -21.01
CA PRO A 81 -0.48 -8.03 -19.97
C PRO A 81 0.39 -7.00 -19.23
N SER A 82 0.97 -6.04 -19.96
CA SER A 82 1.76 -4.95 -19.37
C SER A 82 0.93 -3.98 -18.52
N GLU A 83 -0.35 -3.77 -18.85
CA GLU A 83 -1.25 -2.91 -18.08
C GLU A 83 -1.74 -3.63 -16.82
N GLN A 84 -1.94 -4.95 -16.91
CA GLN A 84 -2.28 -5.81 -15.79
C GLN A 84 -1.15 -5.83 -14.75
N GLU A 85 0.10 -5.99 -15.18
CA GLU A 85 1.27 -5.96 -14.29
C GLU A 85 1.39 -4.64 -13.52
N ILE A 86 1.14 -3.51 -14.19
CA ILE A 86 1.13 -2.18 -13.55
C ILE A 86 0.01 -2.09 -12.51
N LEU A 87 -1.20 -2.60 -12.83
CA LEU A 87 -2.32 -2.61 -11.90
C LEU A 87 -2.07 -3.53 -10.69
N ASP A 88 -1.52 -4.72 -10.90
CA ASP A 88 -1.21 -5.66 -9.81
C ASP A 88 -0.15 -5.08 -8.86
N THR A 89 0.87 -4.43 -9.42
CA THR A 89 1.90 -3.73 -8.65
C THR A 89 1.31 -2.60 -7.82
N LEU A 90 0.41 -1.80 -8.40
CA LEU A 90 -0.32 -0.75 -7.69
C LEU A 90 -1.17 -1.32 -6.54
N LEU A 91 -1.91 -2.41 -6.75
CA LEU A 91 -2.73 -3.01 -5.71
C LEU A 91 -1.88 -3.53 -4.55
N LEU A 92 -0.75 -4.17 -4.86
CA LEU A 92 0.18 -4.68 -3.85
C LEU A 92 0.79 -3.54 -3.03
N SER A 93 1.30 -2.50 -3.70
CA SER A 93 1.91 -1.36 -3.03
C SER A 93 0.89 -0.56 -2.20
N TYR A 94 -0.34 -0.39 -2.70
CA TYR A 94 -1.44 0.25 -1.97
C TYR A 94 -1.76 -0.54 -0.69
N LYS A 95 -1.87 -1.87 -0.78
CA LYS A 95 -2.10 -2.75 0.37
C LYS A 95 -1.07 -2.53 1.48
N ASN A 96 0.19 -2.38 1.10
CA ASN A 96 1.29 -2.20 2.05
C ASN A 96 1.25 -0.86 2.78
N VAL A 97 0.53 0.14 2.24
CA VAL A 97 0.48 1.50 2.83
C VAL A 97 -0.89 1.90 3.35
N CYS A 98 -1.94 1.11 3.11
CA CYS A 98 -3.32 1.48 3.43
C CYS A 98 -3.67 1.35 4.93
N ASN A 99 -2.80 0.71 5.71
CA ASN A 99 -2.89 0.58 7.17
C ASN A 99 -1.88 1.46 7.90
N TYR A 100 -1.22 2.40 7.20
CA TYR A 100 -0.29 3.31 7.86
C TYR A 100 -1.03 4.16 8.90
N ASP A 101 -0.61 4.02 10.14
CA ASP A 101 -1.04 4.84 11.27
C ASP A 101 0.16 5.69 11.71
N TYR A 102 0.05 7.00 11.55
CA TYR A 102 1.13 7.92 11.89
C TYR A 102 1.45 7.87 13.39
N ASP A 103 0.41 7.90 14.22
CA ASP A 103 0.53 8.02 15.67
C ASP A 103 1.19 6.75 16.23
N PHE A 104 0.76 5.59 15.73
CA PHE A 104 1.33 4.30 16.12
C PHE A 104 2.80 4.15 15.66
N VAL A 105 3.14 4.57 14.45
CA VAL A 105 4.53 4.50 13.96
C VAL A 105 5.46 5.41 14.76
N CYS A 106 4.97 6.57 15.19
CA CYS A 106 5.68 7.46 16.10
C CYS A 106 5.83 6.81 17.49
N ALA A 107 4.78 6.18 18.00
CA ALA A 107 4.81 5.45 19.27
C ALA A 107 5.85 4.33 19.27
N GLU A 108 5.86 3.46 18.25
CA GLU A 108 6.86 2.38 18.16
C GLU A 108 8.29 2.93 18.07
N SER A 109 8.47 4.06 17.37
CA SER A 109 9.77 4.75 17.26
C SER A 109 10.26 5.25 18.63
N LEU A 110 9.35 5.83 19.41
CA LEU A 110 9.64 6.32 20.77
C LEU A 110 9.85 5.18 21.76
N TYR A 111 9.06 4.12 21.70
CA TYR A 111 9.23 2.92 22.52
C TYR A 111 10.57 2.23 22.26
N SER A 112 10.96 2.10 20.98
CA SER A 112 12.28 1.58 20.62
C SER A 112 13.41 2.46 21.17
N TYR A 113 13.24 3.79 21.14
CA TYR A 113 14.21 4.71 21.73
C TYR A 113 14.28 4.58 23.24
N PHE A 114 13.14 4.49 23.93
CA PHE A 114 13.06 4.25 25.37
C PHE A 114 13.85 3.01 25.79
N CYS A 115 13.62 1.88 25.11
CA CYS A 115 14.36 0.63 25.37
C CYS A 115 15.86 0.78 25.11
N TYR A 116 16.25 1.54 24.08
CA TYR A 116 17.64 1.86 23.81
C TYR A 116 18.26 2.69 24.95
N THR A 117 17.58 3.73 25.42
CA THR A 117 18.05 4.58 26.52
C THR A 117 18.17 3.79 27.83
N LEU A 118 17.25 2.87 28.14
CA LEU A 118 17.39 1.95 29.27
C LEU A 118 18.70 1.15 29.20
N LYS A 119 18.98 0.55 28.04
CA LYS A 119 20.23 -0.21 27.81
C LYS A 119 21.47 0.65 27.99
N GLN A 120 21.47 1.89 27.48
CA GLN A 120 22.58 2.83 27.67
C GLN A 120 22.83 3.17 29.14
N ASN A 121 21.80 3.06 29.98
CA ASN A 121 21.89 3.26 31.43
C ASN A 121 22.11 1.95 32.22
N GLY A 122 22.43 0.84 31.54
CA GLY A 122 22.71 -0.45 32.16
C GLY A 122 21.47 -1.15 32.72
N ILE A 123 20.27 -0.79 32.23
CA ILE A 123 19.00 -1.39 32.63
C ILE A 123 18.55 -2.33 31.51
N ASP A 124 18.22 -3.56 31.86
CA ASP A 124 17.67 -4.53 30.92
C ASP A 124 16.19 -4.23 30.64
N PRO A 125 15.79 -3.93 29.38
CA PRO A 125 14.39 -3.72 29.02
C PRO A 125 13.52 -4.98 29.15
N LYS A 126 14.13 -6.17 29.21
CA LYS A 126 13.44 -7.45 29.33
C LYS A 126 13.86 -8.21 30.61
N PRO A 127 13.51 -7.70 31.80
CA PRO A 127 14.00 -8.25 33.06
C PRO A 127 13.21 -9.48 33.54
N VAL A 128 12.08 -9.82 32.90
CA VAL A 128 11.18 -10.87 33.38
C VAL A 128 11.59 -12.21 32.77
N PRO A 129 12.05 -13.20 33.54
CA PRO A 129 12.44 -14.51 33.01
C PRO A 129 11.21 -15.37 32.67
N ILE A 130 11.31 -16.09 31.56
CA ILE A 130 10.36 -17.11 31.11
C ILE A 130 10.91 -18.48 31.49
N TYR A 131 10.11 -19.27 32.21
CA TYR A 131 10.48 -20.61 32.67
C TYR A 131 9.81 -21.71 31.84
N VAL A 132 10.60 -22.73 31.46
CA VAL A 132 10.12 -24.01 30.93
C VAL A 132 10.86 -25.11 31.68
N ASP A 133 10.13 -26.04 32.27
CA ASP A 133 10.70 -27.13 33.09
C ASP A 133 11.68 -26.62 34.17
N ASP A 134 11.31 -25.52 34.85
CA ASP A 134 12.11 -24.83 35.86
C ASP A 134 13.45 -24.22 35.36
N GLU A 135 13.69 -24.21 34.04
CA GLU A 135 14.83 -23.53 33.41
C GLU A 135 14.42 -22.20 32.77
N ILE A 136 15.26 -21.17 32.91
CA ILE A 136 15.06 -19.88 32.22
C ILE A 136 15.40 -20.07 30.75
N VAL A 137 14.40 -19.95 29.88
CA VAL A 137 14.55 -20.14 28.43
C VAL A 137 14.59 -18.84 27.63
N ASP A 138 14.02 -17.75 28.16
CA ASP A 138 14.04 -16.42 27.55
C ASP A 138 13.71 -15.36 28.61
N CYS A 139 13.79 -14.08 28.23
CA CYS A 139 13.28 -12.98 29.04
C CYS A 139 12.37 -12.04 28.23
N GLU A 140 11.37 -11.49 28.90
CA GLU A 140 10.38 -10.60 28.33
C GLU A 140 10.27 -9.25 29.05
N VAL A 141 9.56 -8.33 28.40
CA VAL A 141 9.25 -7.01 28.96
C VAL A 141 8.19 -7.18 30.06
N PRO A 142 8.16 -6.31 31.09
CA PRO A 142 7.12 -6.35 32.12
C PRO A 142 5.71 -6.23 31.51
N ASP A 143 4.74 -6.99 32.00
CA ASP A 143 3.37 -7.07 31.45
C ASP A 143 2.75 -5.70 31.15
N GLY A 144 2.92 -4.74 32.07
CA GLY A 144 2.34 -3.40 31.93
C GLY A 144 2.91 -2.60 30.75
N MET A 145 4.04 -2.99 30.18
CA MET A 145 4.62 -2.35 28.99
C MET A 145 3.78 -2.58 27.73
N MET A 146 2.84 -3.52 27.73
CA MET A 146 1.95 -3.77 26.58
C MET A 146 1.12 -2.54 26.18
N TYR A 147 0.82 -1.66 27.12
CA TYR A 147 0.01 -0.45 26.91
C TYR A 147 0.83 0.77 26.48
N MET A 148 2.17 0.69 26.57
CA MET A 148 3.02 1.86 26.38
C MET A 148 2.91 2.45 24.97
N ASN A 149 2.79 1.61 23.93
CA ASN A 149 2.61 2.10 22.57
C ASN A 149 1.27 2.84 22.39
N ASP A 150 0.19 2.34 22.98
CA ASP A 150 -1.13 2.98 22.90
C ASP A 150 -1.13 4.33 23.64
N ASP A 151 -0.51 4.39 24.81
CA ASP A 151 -0.36 5.63 25.58
C ASP A 151 0.51 6.66 24.84
N LEU A 152 1.61 6.22 24.23
CA LEU A 152 2.45 7.06 23.38
C LEU A 152 1.67 7.58 22.17
N ALA A 153 0.95 6.70 21.47
CA ALA A 153 0.15 7.08 20.30
C ALA A 153 -0.93 8.10 20.68
N LYS A 154 -1.56 7.95 21.84
CA LYS A 154 -2.52 8.91 22.38
C LYS A 154 -1.90 10.28 22.64
N ILE A 155 -0.68 10.35 23.16
CA ILE A 155 0.03 11.63 23.35
C ILE A 155 0.33 12.27 21.98
N ILE A 156 0.80 11.50 21.00
CA ILE A 156 1.05 11.99 19.63
C ILE A 156 -0.23 12.51 18.99
N ASN A 157 -1.35 11.82 19.19
CA ASN A 157 -2.64 12.22 18.66
C ASN A 157 -3.15 13.55 19.27
N ILE A 158 -3.02 13.70 20.60
CA ILE A 158 -3.47 14.90 21.31
C ILE A 158 -2.54 16.09 21.03
N HIS A 159 -1.23 15.85 20.99
CA HIS A 159 -0.19 16.85 20.75
C HIS A 159 0.70 16.42 19.57
N PRO A 160 0.28 16.67 18.32
CA PRO A 160 1.07 16.29 17.15
C PRO A 160 2.43 17.01 17.13
N PRO A 161 3.56 16.28 17.03
CA PRO A 161 4.90 16.85 17.15
C PRO A 161 5.29 17.81 16.01
N GLU A 162 4.53 17.80 14.91
CA GLU A 162 4.65 18.78 13.82
C GLU A 162 4.34 20.21 14.26
N TYR A 163 3.37 20.36 15.18
CA TYR A 163 2.78 21.65 15.54
C TYR A 163 2.96 21.97 17.03
N GLU A 164 2.90 20.96 17.89
CA GLU A 164 2.91 21.07 19.36
C GLU A 164 4.06 20.27 19.97
N LEU A 165 5.28 20.55 19.51
CA LEU A 165 6.46 19.75 19.89
C LEU A 165 6.75 19.79 21.40
N GLU A 166 6.59 20.95 22.04
CA GLU A 166 6.96 21.14 23.44
C GLU A 166 6.00 20.40 24.38
N GLU A 167 4.70 20.51 24.11
CA GLU A 167 3.64 19.79 24.81
C GLU A 167 3.76 18.28 24.60
N CYS A 168 4.00 17.86 23.35
CA CYS A 168 4.26 16.48 23.01
C CYS A 168 5.46 15.93 23.79
N LEU A 169 6.61 16.60 23.70
CA LEU A 169 7.84 16.22 24.41
C LEU A 169 7.62 16.11 25.91
N THR A 170 6.89 17.07 26.51
CA THR A 170 6.56 17.05 27.93
C THR A 170 5.72 15.83 28.31
N GLY A 171 4.71 15.49 27.50
CA GLY A 171 3.89 14.30 27.68
C GLY A 171 4.71 13.01 27.57
N ILE A 172 5.56 12.89 26.54
CA ILE A 172 6.42 11.73 26.33
C ILE A 172 7.41 11.54 27.49
N LEU A 173 8.08 12.61 27.93
CA LEU A 173 9.00 12.55 29.07
C LEU A 173 8.30 12.11 30.35
N THR A 174 7.10 12.65 30.61
CA THR A 174 6.29 12.27 31.78
C THR A 174 5.92 10.79 31.73
N LEU A 175 5.52 10.29 30.56
CA LEU A 175 5.18 8.88 30.37
C LEU A 175 6.40 7.98 30.57
N PHE A 176 7.53 8.31 29.95
CA PHE A 176 8.79 7.57 30.08
C PHE A 176 9.23 7.49 31.54
N ASP A 177 9.21 8.59 32.28
CA ASP A 177 9.56 8.61 33.71
C ASP A 177 8.60 7.73 34.52
N SER A 178 7.30 7.81 34.26
CA SER A 178 6.29 6.98 34.95
C SER A 178 6.51 5.48 34.72
N TYR A 179 6.67 5.07 33.47
CA TYR A 179 6.88 3.66 33.12
C TYR A 179 8.25 3.15 33.60
N CYS A 180 9.31 3.95 33.46
CA CYS A 180 10.62 3.60 33.99
C CYS A 180 10.56 3.36 35.50
N LYS A 181 9.94 4.28 36.23
CA LYS A 181 9.78 4.19 37.68
C LYS A 181 9.00 2.95 38.10
N GLN A 182 7.90 2.68 37.41
CA GLN A 182 6.99 1.59 37.77
C GLN A 182 7.58 0.21 37.49
N TYR A 183 8.32 0.04 36.39
CA TYR A 183 8.68 -1.28 35.88
C TYR A 183 10.18 -1.60 35.89
N TYR A 184 11.06 -0.59 36.07
CA TYR A 184 12.50 -0.78 35.92
C TYR A 184 13.31 -0.20 37.08
N THR A 185 13.24 1.11 37.30
CA THR A 185 14.05 1.79 38.33
C THR A 185 13.53 3.18 38.67
N ASP A 186 13.70 3.59 39.93
CA ASP A 186 13.47 4.96 40.40
C ASP A 186 14.60 5.94 40.02
N LYS A 187 15.68 5.47 39.38
CA LYS A 187 16.78 6.34 38.96
C LYS A 187 16.31 7.33 37.89
N LYS A 188 16.70 8.60 38.02
CA LYS A 188 16.43 9.62 37.01
C LYS A 188 17.24 9.32 35.74
N ILE A 189 16.54 9.16 34.62
CA ILE A 189 17.14 8.96 33.30
C ILE A 189 17.01 10.25 32.48
N SER A 190 18.06 10.62 31.77
CA SER A 190 18.01 11.73 30.82
C SER A 190 17.69 11.20 29.43
N TYR A 191 16.50 11.53 28.92
CA TYR A 191 16.08 11.20 27.57
C TYR A 191 16.38 12.33 26.59
N PHE A 192 16.55 11.98 25.32
CA PHE A 192 16.80 12.86 24.17
C PHE A 192 18.05 13.73 24.25
N SER A 193 18.98 13.40 25.16
CA SER A 193 20.26 14.11 25.31
C SER A 193 21.25 13.75 24.20
N ASP A 194 21.21 12.51 23.72
CA ASP A 194 22.02 11.98 22.61
C ASP A 194 21.37 12.21 21.24
N MET A 195 20.04 12.20 21.18
CA MET A 195 19.28 12.41 19.96
C MET A 195 17.98 13.19 20.26
N PRO A 196 17.75 14.35 19.62
CA PRO A 196 16.51 15.09 19.78
C PRO A 196 15.29 14.24 19.36
N MET A 197 14.14 14.42 20.03
CA MET A 197 12.91 13.67 19.73
C MET A 197 12.51 13.74 18.24
N LYS A 198 12.65 14.90 17.59
CA LYS A 198 12.39 15.05 16.15
C LYS A 198 13.25 14.14 15.28
N ASP A 199 14.48 13.87 15.71
CA ASP A 199 15.39 12.98 15.00
C ASP A 199 15.04 11.52 15.26
N VAL A 200 14.64 11.18 16.49
CA VAL A 200 14.10 9.84 16.82
C VAL A 200 12.92 9.51 15.92
N LEU A 201 11.94 10.40 15.79
CA LEU A 201 10.75 10.19 14.95
C LEU A 201 11.06 10.08 13.44
N LYS A 202 12.23 10.57 12.99
CA LYS A 202 12.62 10.56 11.57
C LYS A 202 13.58 9.43 11.21
N LYS A 203 14.47 9.04 12.13
CA LYS A 203 15.63 8.20 11.83
C LYS A 203 15.45 6.73 12.22
N THR A 204 14.33 6.37 12.84
CA THR A 204 14.09 4.97 13.23
C THR A 204 13.99 4.05 12.01
N ARG A 205 14.42 2.80 12.21
CA ARG A 205 14.28 1.73 11.22
C ARG A 205 12.84 1.62 10.73
N ILE A 206 11.88 1.73 11.65
CA ILE A 206 10.44 1.68 11.40
C ILE A 206 10.02 2.76 10.41
N LYS A 207 10.39 4.02 10.66
CA LYS A 207 10.08 5.12 9.73
C LYS A 207 10.73 4.92 8.36
N ASN A 208 11.96 4.42 8.32
CA ASN A 208 12.67 4.14 7.07
C ASN A 208 12.00 3.04 6.24
N GLU A 209 11.48 2.00 6.88
CA GLU A 209 10.69 0.94 6.22
C GLU A 209 9.40 1.51 5.63
N TRP A 210 8.67 2.32 6.38
CA TRP A 210 7.49 3.03 5.87
C TRP A 210 7.80 3.98 4.71
N ASN A 211 8.89 4.74 4.79
CA ASN A 211 9.31 5.63 3.71
C ASN A 211 9.60 4.85 2.42
N LYS A 212 10.21 3.67 2.50
CA LYS A 212 10.42 2.79 1.34
C LYS A 212 9.10 2.29 0.76
N MET A 213 8.18 1.85 1.62
CA MET A 213 6.84 1.42 1.19
C MET A 213 6.06 2.54 0.50
N PHE A 214 6.13 3.76 1.04
CA PHE A 214 5.53 4.93 0.40
C PHE A 214 6.19 5.33 -0.92
N ALA A 215 7.50 5.22 -1.03
CA ALA A 215 8.20 5.47 -2.30
C ALA A 215 7.76 4.48 -3.38
N SER A 216 7.70 3.18 -3.05
CA SER A 216 7.21 2.14 -3.96
C SER A 216 5.75 2.36 -4.36
N TYR A 217 4.89 2.73 -3.41
CA TYR A 217 3.52 3.12 -3.69
C TYR A 217 3.45 4.29 -4.68
N LYS A 218 4.19 5.37 -4.41
CA LYS A 218 4.20 6.57 -5.25
C LYS A 218 4.65 6.27 -6.67
N GLU A 219 5.69 5.45 -6.82
CA GLU A 219 6.17 5.01 -8.14
C GLU A 219 5.10 4.20 -8.89
N SER A 220 4.45 3.25 -8.21
CA SER A 220 3.40 2.44 -8.83
C SER A 220 2.17 3.26 -9.22
N GLU A 221 1.80 4.25 -8.40
CA GLU A 221 0.72 5.20 -8.69
C GLU A 221 1.05 6.03 -9.94
N ASP A 222 2.27 6.59 -10.01
CA ASP A 222 2.70 7.39 -11.15
C ASP A 222 2.77 6.55 -12.44
N ASN A 223 3.22 5.30 -12.35
CA ASN A 223 3.22 4.36 -13.47
C ASN A 223 1.80 4.04 -13.95
N PHE A 224 0.86 3.82 -13.01
CA PHE A 224 -0.54 3.65 -13.35
C PHE A 224 -1.10 4.90 -14.04
N MET A 225 -0.89 6.10 -13.50
CA MET A 225 -1.39 7.36 -14.07
C MET A 225 -0.84 7.65 -15.49
N LYS A 226 0.33 7.10 -15.83
CA LYS A 226 0.97 7.21 -17.16
C LYS A 226 0.52 6.16 -18.16
N LEU A 227 -0.41 5.26 -17.80
CA LEU A 227 -0.92 4.25 -18.73
C LEU A 227 -1.46 4.92 -20.00
N LYS A 228 -0.92 4.51 -21.16
CA LYS A 228 -1.42 4.95 -22.49
C LYS A 228 -2.91 4.65 -22.70
N ALA A 229 -3.46 3.74 -21.91
CA ALA A 229 -4.88 3.46 -21.86
C ALA A 229 -5.73 4.70 -21.51
N PHE A 230 -5.16 5.70 -20.83
CA PHE A 230 -5.84 6.97 -20.53
C PHE A 230 -5.92 7.93 -21.72
N THR A 231 -5.05 7.82 -22.71
CA THR A 231 -5.06 8.68 -23.91
C THR A 231 -5.85 8.03 -25.04
N LYS A 232 -6.64 8.84 -25.76
CA LYS A 232 -7.45 8.42 -26.91
C LYS A 232 -6.59 8.05 -28.11
#